data_AF-A0A518BTK4-F1
#
_entry.id   AF-A0A518BTK4-F1
#
_cell.length_a   1.000
_cell.length_b   1.000
_cell.length_c   1.000
_cell.angle_alpha   90.00
_cell.angle_beta   90.00
_cell.angle_gamma   90.00
#
_symmetry.space_group_name_H-M   'P 1'
#
loop_
_entity.id
_entity.type
_entity.pdbx_description
1 polymer ?
#
loop_
_entity_poly.entity_id
_entity_poly.type
_entity_poly.pdbx_seq_one_letter_code
_entity_poly.pdbx_strand_id
1 'polypeptide(L)'
;MNTRRTLVITLLALAPAAQADTFHGINAGAPLWNNQIIFTEQRAADIAATGTNAIRINFRLDGHATWDASLLTKYDIIIDTAVNAGFEILGIWSNETTTGTQAQWNQTSGRFDTTPNAYAQSFADNAAFLADRYADQIKRWEVWNEPDAWAQPPSVVGADNAGGTYLDPRRFAELLSETYRQLDDYNGNSLLDQHGIELVTGGLLAHDIGGSFTTGRLYMQGVYSHGVWNSFRNDFDQDYAWDYLGWHFYISPGSTLSPGYLQTYLNDIRAGQLAAGDATPIVVTEFGWNTIGTDGEFAATNLATAYDVLEANDYIDSTYWYQWTDEPAGDWGLLNIHGTETKPAYDVFVEYNLEPLEGDYNGDGLLDASDIDILISHFGEPAWDLTGNGLTNRLDLEFWVENILGTAVGDANLDHAVDLLDLSALASRFNQNGTWAQGDFNGDGIVNLNDLSTLAARFGYTTPVPEPAACLLLTLAGLATRR
;
A
#
# COMPACT_ATOMS: atom_id res chain seq x y z
N MET A 1 27.89 48.97 18.61
CA MET A 1 26.68 48.30 19.10
C MET A 1 25.98 47.69 17.90
N ASN A 2 25.86 46.37 17.91
CA ASN A 2 25.51 45.52 16.77
C ASN A 2 24.06 45.70 16.31
N THR A 3 23.87 45.95 15.02
CA THR A 3 22.58 45.79 14.33
C THR A 3 22.51 44.34 13.84
N ARG A 4 21.73 43.50 14.52
CA ARG A 4 21.43 42.14 14.05
C ARG A 4 20.58 42.23 12.79
N ARG A 5 21.11 41.76 11.67
CA ARG A 5 20.31 41.42 10.48
C ARG A 5 19.59 40.11 10.78
N THR A 6 18.27 40.15 10.79
CA THR A 6 17.42 38.96 10.77
C THR A 6 17.59 38.31 9.40
N LEU A 7 18.22 37.13 9.38
CA LEU A 7 18.29 36.27 8.22
C LEU A 7 16.92 35.57 8.14
N VAL A 8 16.08 35.96 7.18
CA VAL A 8 14.90 35.17 6.80
C VAL A 8 15.45 34.02 5.96
N ILE A 9 15.56 32.84 6.56
CA ILE A 9 15.80 31.61 5.84
C ILE A 9 14.44 31.21 5.29
N THR A 10 14.21 31.49 4.02
CA THR A 10 13.12 30.85 3.27
C THR A 10 13.51 29.38 3.15
N LEU A 11 12.83 28.51 3.90
CA LEU A 11 12.90 27.07 3.66
C LEU A 11 12.43 26.87 2.22
N LEU A 12 13.30 26.40 1.33
CA LEU A 12 12.84 25.71 0.13
C LEU A 12 12.11 24.46 0.64
N ALA A 13 10.79 24.44 0.50
CA ALA A 13 10.07 23.18 0.51
C ALA A 13 10.54 22.44 -0.75
N LEU A 14 11.20 21.29 -0.56
CA LEU A 14 11.27 20.31 -1.64
C LEU A 14 9.82 19.96 -2.01
N ALA A 15 9.54 19.83 -3.31
CA ALA A 15 8.34 19.15 -3.77
C ALA A 15 8.23 17.81 -3.00
N PRO A 16 7.04 17.44 -2.51
CA PRO A 16 6.87 16.11 -1.96
C PRO A 16 7.26 15.14 -3.07
N ALA A 17 8.16 14.19 -2.77
CA ALA A 17 8.17 12.95 -3.54
C ALA A 17 6.71 12.50 -3.63
N ALA A 18 6.22 12.18 -4.84
CA ALA A 18 4.84 11.74 -5.08
C ALA A 18 4.36 10.99 -3.85
N GLN A 19 3.39 11.59 -3.15
CA GLN A 19 3.04 11.17 -1.80
C GLN A 19 2.63 9.72 -1.91
N ALA A 20 3.40 8.82 -1.28
CA ALA A 20 3.24 7.40 -1.49
C ALA A 20 1.79 7.00 -1.16
N ASP A 21 1.06 6.47 -2.14
CA ASP A 21 -0.29 5.96 -1.87
C ASP A 21 -0.16 4.62 -1.14
N THR A 22 -0.36 4.69 0.17
CA THR A 22 -0.42 3.55 1.09
C THR A 22 -1.85 3.10 1.35
N PHE A 23 -2.85 3.81 0.81
CA PHE A 23 -4.27 3.51 1.00
C PHE A 23 -4.75 2.45 -0.01
N HIS A 24 -4.33 2.52 -1.27
CA HIS A 24 -4.73 1.56 -2.31
C HIS A 24 -3.69 0.46 -2.55
N GLY A 25 -3.59 -0.48 -1.63
CA GLY A 25 -2.71 -1.63 -1.76
C GLY A 25 -3.17 -2.71 -2.73
N ILE A 26 -2.29 -3.68 -2.95
CA ILE A 26 -2.59 -4.87 -3.77
C ILE A 26 -2.20 -6.17 -3.10
N ASN A 27 -3.00 -7.21 -3.32
CA ASN A 27 -2.64 -8.58 -3.03
C ASN A 27 -1.81 -9.14 -4.21
N ALA A 28 -0.52 -9.39 -3.97
CA ALA A 28 0.41 -9.87 -5.00
C ALA A 28 0.14 -11.32 -5.46
N GLY A 29 -0.86 -11.97 -4.86
CA GLY A 29 -1.12 -13.40 -4.95
C GLY A 29 -0.20 -14.18 -4.03
N ALA A 30 -0.14 -15.51 -4.21
CA ALA A 30 0.81 -16.32 -3.46
C ALA A 30 2.26 -15.89 -3.79
N PRO A 31 3.07 -15.44 -2.81
CA PRO A 31 4.43 -14.99 -3.09
C PRO A 31 5.36 -16.16 -3.44
N LEU A 32 4.99 -17.35 -2.97
CA LEU A 32 5.64 -18.63 -3.20
C LEU A 32 4.57 -19.67 -3.58
N TRP A 33 4.84 -20.51 -4.58
CA TRP A 33 3.97 -21.63 -4.94
C TRP A 33 4.75 -22.80 -5.50
N ASN A 34 4.46 -24.03 -5.03
CA ASN A 34 5.20 -25.24 -5.42
C ASN A 34 6.72 -25.07 -5.27
N ASN A 35 7.11 -24.41 -4.20
CA ASN A 35 8.46 -24.07 -3.80
C ASN A 35 9.20 -23.14 -4.79
N GLN A 36 8.47 -22.40 -5.63
CA GLN A 36 9.01 -21.40 -6.56
C GLN A 36 8.57 -20.01 -6.13
N ILE A 37 9.49 -19.03 -6.20
CA ILE A 37 9.18 -17.62 -5.98
C ILE A 37 8.32 -17.14 -7.15
N ILE A 38 7.12 -16.66 -6.84
CA ILE A 38 6.17 -16.12 -7.81
C ILE A 38 6.22 -14.59 -7.78
N PHE A 39 6.48 -13.99 -6.61
CA PHE A 39 6.72 -12.56 -6.47
C PHE A 39 8.17 -12.22 -6.88
N THR A 40 8.36 -11.98 -8.18
CA THR A 40 9.67 -11.68 -8.79
C THR A 40 9.98 -10.18 -8.78
N GLU A 41 11.24 -9.82 -9.01
CA GLU A 41 11.66 -8.41 -9.20
C GLU A 41 10.87 -7.71 -10.31
N GLN A 42 10.63 -8.40 -11.44
CA GLN A 42 9.81 -7.84 -12.52
C GLN A 42 8.37 -7.57 -12.06
N ARG A 43 7.75 -8.53 -11.36
CA ARG A 43 6.40 -8.34 -10.84
C ARG A 43 6.33 -7.18 -9.85
N ALA A 44 7.32 -7.04 -8.98
CA ALA A 44 7.41 -5.93 -8.04
C ALA A 44 7.56 -4.59 -8.77
N ALA A 45 8.41 -4.52 -9.80
CA ALA A 45 8.56 -3.32 -10.63
C ALA A 45 7.28 -2.97 -11.39
N ASP A 46 6.59 -3.96 -11.95
CA ASP A 46 5.32 -3.75 -12.68
C ASP A 46 4.22 -3.26 -11.74
N ILE A 47 4.14 -3.80 -10.52
CA ILE A 47 3.20 -3.32 -9.50
C ILE A 47 3.55 -1.89 -9.09
N ALA A 48 4.81 -1.60 -8.78
CA ALA A 48 5.23 -0.25 -8.36
C ALA A 48 4.96 0.80 -9.45
N ALA A 49 5.03 0.42 -10.73
CA ALA A 49 4.69 1.27 -11.86
C ALA A 49 3.20 1.68 -11.91
N THR A 50 2.32 1.03 -11.13
CA THR A 50 0.91 1.44 -11.00
C THR A 50 0.69 2.60 -10.02
N GLY A 51 1.74 3.04 -9.30
CA GLY A 51 1.64 4.06 -8.25
C GLY A 51 1.42 3.50 -6.86
N THR A 52 0.98 2.24 -6.74
CA THR A 52 0.74 1.60 -5.43
C THR A 52 2.04 1.44 -4.67
N ASN A 53 2.02 1.79 -3.38
CA ASN A 53 3.13 1.59 -2.47
C ASN A 53 2.77 0.65 -1.31
N ALA A 54 1.65 -0.08 -1.40
CA ALA A 54 1.24 -1.05 -0.38
C ALA A 54 1.02 -2.44 -0.96
N ILE A 55 1.62 -3.47 -0.32
CA ILE A 55 1.49 -4.86 -0.77
C ILE A 55 1.17 -5.81 0.38
N ARG A 56 0.27 -6.76 0.11
CA ARG A 56 -0.07 -7.84 1.04
C ARG A 56 0.64 -9.13 0.67
N ILE A 57 1.39 -9.72 1.62
CA ILE A 57 2.26 -10.90 1.39
C ILE A 57 1.95 -12.02 2.39
N ASN A 58 1.52 -13.18 1.88
CA ASN A 58 1.21 -14.36 2.70
C ASN A 58 2.43 -15.21 3.03
N PHE A 59 2.64 -15.45 4.33
CA PHE A 59 3.69 -16.31 4.86
C PHE A 59 3.19 -17.75 4.99
N ARG A 60 3.58 -18.60 4.04
CA ARG A 60 3.12 -19.99 3.91
C ARG A 60 4.28 -20.98 3.89
N LEU A 61 4.05 -22.15 4.47
CA LEU A 61 5.02 -23.24 4.48
C LEU A 61 5.19 -23.92 3.11
N ASP A 62 4.20 -23.83 2.23
CA ASP A 62 4.26 -24.35 0.84
C ASP A 62 4.83 -25.79 0.72
N GLY A 63 4.36 -26.67 1.60
CA GLY A 63 4.79 -28.07 1.67
C GLY A 63 6.02 -28.36 2.55
N HIS A 64 6.66 -27.33 3.11
CA HIS A 64 7.68 -27.49 4.15
C HIS A 64 7.03 -27.89 5.49
N ALA A 65 7.77 -28.64 6.31
CA ALA A 65 7.31 -29.01 7.65
C ALA A 65 7.46 -27.88 8.68
N THR A 66 8.45 -27.00 8.47
CA THR A 66 8.84 -25.91 9.36
C THR A 66 9.43 -24.76 8.54
N TRP A 67 9.62 -23.60 9.18
CA TRP A 67 10.40 -22.47 8.65
C TRP A 67 11.91 -22.78 8.62
N ASP A 68 12.32 -23.69 7.74
CA ASP A 68 13.72 -24.05 7.56
C ASP A 68 14.50 -22.99 6.76
N ALA A 69 15.84 -23.08 6.81
CA ALA A 69 16.72 -22.12 6.17
C ALA A 69 16.47 -21.96 4.66
N SER A 70 16.04 -23.02 3.97
CA SER A 70 15.80 -22.97 2.52
C SER A 70 14.53 -22.20 2.17
N LEU A 71 13.49 -22.31 3.00
CA LEU A 71 12.27 -21.51 2.87
C LEU A 71 12.55 -20.05 3.26
N LEU A 72 13.28 -19.83 4.35
CA LEU A 72 13.62 -18.49 4.83
C LEU A 72 14.45 -17.71 3.82
N THR A 73 15.42 -18.33 3.15
CA THR A 73 16.18 -17.67 2.06
C THR A 73 15.26 -17.17 0.93
N LYS A 74 14.13 -17.84 0.66
CA LYS A 74 13.18 -17.38 -0.36
C LYS A 74 12.37 -16.20 0.13
N TYR A 75 11.92 -16.22 1.38
CA TYR A 75 11.24 -15.08 1.96
C TYR A 75 12.17 -13.87 2.11
N ASP A 76 13.46 -14.07 2.40
CA ASP A 76 14.44 -12.97 2.37
C ASP A 76 14.46 -12.30 0.98
N ILE A 77 14.52 -13.10 -0.11
CA ILE A 77 14.47 -12.57 -1.47
C ILE A 77 13.14 -11.84 -1.73
N ILE A 78 12.00 -12.42 -1.33
CA ILE A 78 10.67 -11.83 -1.54
C ILE A 78 10.54 -10.48 -0.81
N ILE A 79 10.97 -10.42 0.45
CA ILE A 79 10.87 -9.21 1.28
C ILE A 79 11.87 -8.16 0.81
N ASP A 80 13.12 -8.52 0.50
CA ASP A 80 14.08 -7.59 -0.10
C ASP A 80 13.56 -7.05 -1.43
N THR A 81 12.92 -7.89 -2.26
CA THR A 81 12.30 -7.47 -3.52
C THR A 81 11.20 -6.44 -3.29
N ALA A 82 10.32 -6.67 -2.31
CA ALA A 82 9.24 -5.75 -1.99
C ALA A 82 9.76 -4.40 -1.44
N VAL A 83 10.70 -4.45 -0.50
CA VAL A 83 11.32 -3.24 0.10
C VAL A 83 12.09 -2.44 -0.94
N ASN A 84 12.86 -3.10 -1.82
CA ASN A 84 13.62 -2.42 -2.88
C ASN A 84 12.71 -1.78 -3.93
N ALA A 85 11.49 -2.29 -4.10
CA ALA A 85 10.47 -1.68 -4.96
C ALA A 85 9.69 -0.55 -4.27
N GLY A 86 9.96 -0.27 -2.98
CA GLY A 86 9.36 0.84 -2.24
C GLY A 86 8.05 0.50 -1.51
N PHE A 87 7.66 -0.77 -1.43
CA PHE A 87 6.39 -1.14 -0.80
C PHE A 87 6.44 -1.12 0.73
N GLU A 88 5.39 -0.58 1.33
CA GLU A 88 4.93 -0.94 2.67
C GLU A 88 4.26 -2.32 2.63
N ILE A 89 4.71 -3.20 3.52
CA ILE A 89 4.29 -4.61 3.50
C ILE A 89 3.29 -4.85 4.63
N LEU A 90 2.12 -5.35 4.26
CA LEU A 90 1.23 -6.07 5.15
C LEU A 90 1.57 -7.57 5.06
N GLY A 91 2.31 -8.07 6.05
CA GLY A 91 2.57 -9.50 6.16
C GLY A 91 1.34 -10.21 6.73
N ILE A 92 0.98 -11.39 6.22
CA ILE A 92 -0.07 -12.22 6.84
C ILE A 92 0.48 -13.55 7.33
N TRP A 93 0.15 -13.86 8.60
CA TRP A 93 0.22 -15.21 9.14
C TRP A 93 -1.16 -15.86 9.07
N SER A 94 -1.30 -16.95 8.33
CA SER A 94 -2.56 -17.66 8.12
C SER A 94 -2.47 -19.12 8.58
N ASN A 95 -3.53 -19.90 8.35
CA ASN A 95 -3.50 -21.35 8.56
C ASN A 95 -2.42 -22.06 7.71
N GLU A 96 -1.79 -21.36 6.75
CA GLU A 96 -0.69 -21.86 5.95
C GLU A 96 0.70 -21.61 6.57
N THR A 97 0.79 -20.73 7.57
CA THR A 97 2.04 -20.38 8.28
C THR A 97 2.50 -21.48 9.24
N THR A 98 1.54 -22.26 9.75
CA THR A 98 1.77 -23.25 10.80
C THR A 98 1.09 -24.56 10.45
N THR A 99 1.83 -25.67 10.50
CA THR A 99 1.26 -26.99 10.25
C THR A 99 0.18 -27.34 11.28
N GLY A 100 -0.95 -27.84 10.80
CA GLY A 100 -2.05 -28.28 11.65
C GLY A 100 -3.31 -28.56 10.86
N THR A 101 -4.31 -29.09 11.56
CA THR A 101 -5.64 -29.42 11.02
C THR A 101 -6.71 -28.57 11.69
N GLN A 102 -7.87 -28.47 11.05
CA GLN A 102 -9.00 -27.72 11.60
C GLN A 102 -9.47 -28.17 12.97
N ALA A 103 -9.39 -29.48 13.25
CA ALA A 103 -9.67 -30.01 14.58
C ALA A 103 -8.64 -29.57 15.63
N GLN A 104 -7.37 -29.40 15.24
CA GLN A 104 -6.31 -28.96 16.16
C GLN A 104 -6.46 -27.47 16.49
N TRP A 105 -6.68 -26.61 15.50
CA TRP A 105 -6.83 -25.18 15.79
C TRP A 105 -8.18 -24.85 16.46
N ASN A 106 -9.23 -25.65 16.26
CA ASN A 106 -10.49 -25.52 16.99
C ASN A 106 -10.55 -26.26 18.34
N GLN A 107 -9.47 -26.96 18.72
CA GLN A 107 -9.46 -27.78 19.92
C GLN A 107 -9.78 -26.97 21.19
N THR A 108 -10.65 -27.52 22.03
CA THR A 108 -11.16 -26.89 23.25
C THR A 108 -10.42 -27.29 24.53
N SER A 109 -9.53 -28.29 24.46
CA SER A 109 -8.74 -28.70 25.62
C SER A 109 -7.56 -27.76 25.83
N GLY A 110 -7.49 -27.19 27.03
CA GLY A 110 -6.54 -26.13 27.37
C GLY A 110 -7.29 -24.81 27.47
N ARG A 111 -7.30 -24.19 28.67
CA ARG A 111 -7.70 -22.79 28.79
C ARG A 111 -6.46 -21.96 28.51
N PHE A 112 -6.53 -20.99 27.62
CA PHE A 112 -5.36 -20.21 27.24
C PHE A 112 -4.73 -19.41 28.39
N ASP A 113 -5.50 -19.06 29.43
CA ASP A 113 -4.98 -18.43 30.64
C ASP A 113 -4.03 -19.33 31.47
N THR A 114 -3.97 -20.64 31.20
CA THR A 114 -3.24 -21.62 32.01
C THR A 114 -2.54 -22.73 31.22
N THR A 115 -3.06 -23.13 30.07
CA THR A 115 -2.52 -24.13 29.14
C THR A 115 -3.07 -23.84 27.74
N PRO A 116 -2.36 -23.07 26.90
CA PRO A 116 -2.83 -22.70 25.57
C PRO A 116 -3.04 -23.92 24.67
N ASN A 117 -3.91 -23.76 23.67
CA ASN A 117 -4.03 -24.72 22.58
C ASN A 117 -2.65 -24.88 21.91
N ALA A 118 -2.18 -26.11 21.75
CA ALA A 118 -0.84 -26.38 21.21
C ALA A 118 -0.63 -25.81 19.80
N TYR A 119 -1.67 -25.83 18.95
CA TYR A 119 -1.61 -25.20 17.63
C TYR A 119 -1.47 -23.69 17.74
N ALA A 120 -2.27 -23.05 18.60
CA ALA A 120 -2.22 -21.60 18.77
C ALA A 120 -0.89 -21.13 19.35
N GLN A 121 -0.28 -21.89 20.29
CA GLN A 121 1.08 -21.64 20.73
C GLN A 121 2.08 -21.75 19.57
N SER A 122 2.01 -22.85 18.79
CA SER A 122 2.92 -23.02 17.65
C SER A 122 2.74 -21.94 16.59
N PHE A 123 1.52 -21.45 16.42
CA PHE A 123 1.22 -20.33 15.53
C PHE A 123 1.83 -19.03 16.06
N ALA A 124 1.64 -18.72 17.34
CA ALA A 124 2.22 -17.54 17.97
C ALA A 124 3.76 -17.58 17.96
N ASP A 125 4.37 -18.74 18.20
CA ASP A 125 5.83 -18.95 18.14
C ASP A 125 6.36 -18.67 16.72
N ASN A 126 5.68 -19.19 15.69
CA ASN A 126 6.05 -18.93 14.30
C ASN A 126 5.84 -17.47 13.91
N ALA A 127 4.74 -16.85 14.36
CA ALA A 127 4.46 -15.44 14.12
C ALA A 127 5.56 -14.56 14.71
N ALA A 128 5.92 -14.76 15.98
CA ALA A 128 6.97 -13.99 16.62
C ALA A 128 8.36 -14.25 16.02
N PHE A 129 8.66 -15.49 15.62
CA PHE A 129 9.90 -15.81 14.90
C PHE A 129 10.01 -15.05 13.56
N LEU A 130 8.92 -14.98 12.79
CA LEU A 130 8.90 -14.26 11.52
C LEU A 130 8.89 -12.74 11.73
N ALA A 131 8.15 -12.26 12.72
CA ALA A 131 8.13 -10.85 13.11
C ALA A 131 9.53 -10.37 13.48
N ASP A 132 10.25 -11.09 14.35
CA ASP A 132 11.63 -10.78 14.75
C ASP A 132 12.58 -10.77 13.53
N ARG A 133 12.46 -11.77 12.65
CA ARG A 133 13.31 -11.87 11.45
C ARG A 133 13.16 -10.68 10.51
N TYR A 134 11.94 -10.19 10.33
CA TYR A 134 11.60 -9.14 9.36
C TYR A 134 11.21 -7.81 10.04
N ALA A 135 11.62 -7.63 11.30
CA ALA A 135 11.14 -6.54 12.15
C ALA A 135 11.52 -5.15 11.64
N ASP A 136 12.61 -5.05 10.85
CA ASP A 136 13.05 -3.79 10.25
C ASP A 136 12.31 -3.47 8.94
N GLN A 137 11.76 -4.48 8.27
CA GLN A 137 11.13 -4.37 6.94
C GLN A 137 9.60 -4.36 7.00
N ILE A 138 8.99 -5.07 7.95
CA ILE A 138 7.53 -5.26 8.02
C ILE A 138 7.03 -4.75 9.36
N LYS A 139 6.22 -3.70 9.30
CA LYS A 139 5.64 -3.05 10.49
C LYS A 139 4.22 -3.48 10.79
N ARG A 140 3.48 -3.96 9.79
CA ARG A 140 2.09 -4.36 9.97
C ARG A 140 1.89 -5.84 9.65
N TRP A 141 1.24 -6.54 10.56
CA TRP A 141 0.98 -7.97 10.43
C TRP A 141 -0.49 -8.32 10.65
N GLU A 142 -1.04 -9.09 9.72
CA GLU A 142 -2.37 -9.66 9.78
C GLU A 142 -2.34 -11.05 10.43
N VAL A 143 -3.20 -11.25 11.42
CA VAL A 143 -3.30 -12.48 12.21
C VAL A 143 -4.51 -13.29 11.75
N TRP A 144 -4.26 -14.34 10.97
CA TRP A 144 -5.23 -15.21 10.31
C TRP A 144 -5.86 -14.63 9.03
N ASN A 145 -6.42 -15.50 8.20
CA ASN A 145 -7.16 -15.13 6.98
C ASN A 145 -8.58 -15.68 7.08
N GLU A 146 -9.61 -14.83 6.97
CA GLU A 146 -11.02 -15.25 6.90
C GLU A 146 -11.41 -16.28 7.98
N PRO A 147 -11.28 -15.94 9.27
CA PRO A 147 -11.55 -16.88 10.36
C PRO A 147 -13.02 -17.32 10.41
N ASP A 148 -13.91 -16.62 9.72
CA ASP A 148 -15.34 -16.88 9.60
C ASP A 148 -15.76 -17.60 8.31
N ALA A 149 -14.83 -17.91 7.40
CA ALA A 149 -15.12 -18.62 6.16
C ALA A 149 -15.17 -20.15 6.34
N TRP A 150 -16.31 -20.74 6.00
CA TRP A 150 -16.56 -22.18 6.13
C TRP A 150 -17.10 -22.78 4.83
N ALA A 151 -16.85 -24.07 4.62
CA ALA A 151 -17.41 -24.85 3.51
C ALA A 151 -18.76 -25.50 3.88
N GLN A 152 -18.96 -25.82 5.17
CA GLN A 152 -20.18 -26.36 5.75
C GLN A 152 -20.52 -25.59 7.03
N PRO A 153 -21.81 -25.28 7.30
CA PRO A 153 -22.17 -24.46 8.44
C PRO A 153 -21.68 -25.07 9.77
N PRO A 154 -20.87 -24.34 10.57
CA PRO A 154 -20.33 -24.84 11.84
C PRO A 154 -21.42 -25.26 12.83
N SER A 155 -22.60 -24.64 12.76
CA SER A 155 -23.77 -25.00 13.58
C SER A 155 -24.35 -26.39 13.26
N VAL A 156 -23.99 -26.97 12.11
CA VAL A 156 -24.46 -28.28 11.64
C VAL A 156 -23.40 -29.36 11.87
N VAL A 157 -22.15 -29.08 11.50
CA VAL A 157 -21.07 -30.07 11.50
C VAL A 157 -20.08 -29.93 12.66
N GLY A 158 -20.22 -28.88 13.47
CA GLY A 158 -19.24 -28.48 14.48
C GLY A 158 -18.06 -27.72 13.86
N ALA A 159 -17.38 -26.90 14.68
CA ALA A 159 -16.25 -26.07 14.23
C ALA A 159 -15.13 -26.88 13.56
N ASP A 160 -14.80 -28.04 14.13
CA ASP A 160 -13.71 -28.92 13.68
C ASP A 160 -13.88 -29.44 12.25
N ASN A 161 -15.11 -29.43 11.72
CA ASN A 161 -15.47 -30.00 10.42
C ASN A 161 -16.08 -28.96 9.47
N ALA A 162 -16.04 -27.67 9.82
CA ALA A 162 -16.67 -26.62 9.04
C ALA A 162 -16.02 -26.44 7.65
N GLY A 163 -14.77 -26.88 7.47
CA GLY A 163 -13.97 -26.63 6.28
C GLY A 163 -13.57 -25.16 6.14
N GLY A 164 -12.97 -24.80 5.00
CA GLY A 164 -12.42 -23.46 4.78
C GLY A 164 -11.32 -23.12 5.79
N THR A 165 -11.20 -21.84 6.09
CA THR A 165 -10.30 -21.27 7.10
C THR A 165 -10.99 -21.07 8.46
N TYR A 166 -12.20 -21.60 8.62
CA TYR A 166 -13.02 -21.40 9.80
C TYR A 166 -12.29 -21.76 11.09
N LEU A 167 -12.32 -20.80 12.02
CA LEU A 167 -11.84 -20.87 13.37
C LEU A 167 -13.00 -20.45 14.27
N ASP A 168 -13.33 -21.21 15.33
CA ASP A 168 -14.38 -20.83 16.27
C ASP A 168 -14.02 -19.47 16.89
N PRO A 169 -14.96 -18.51 16.98
CA PRO A 169 -14.66 -17.14 17.36
C PRO A 169 -14.02 -17.01 18.75
N ARG A 170 -14.28 -17.97 19.65
CA ARG A 170 -13.65 -18.00 20.98
C ARG A 170 -12.20 -18.44 20.88
N ARG A 171 -11.90 -19.38 19.97
CA ARG A 171 -10.52 -19.85 19.70
C ARG A 171 -9.71 -18.78 18.98
N PHE A 172 -10.37 -17.99 18.13
CA PHE A 172 -9.74 -16.86 17.48
C PHE A 172 -9.36 -15.74 18.45
N ALA A 173 -10.25 -15.38 19.39
CA ALA A 173 -9.91 -14.43 20.46
C ALA A 173 -8.68 -14.87 21.26
N GLU A 174 -8.60 -16.17 21.55
CA GLU A 174 -7.46 -16.76 22.25
C GLU A 174 -6.18 -16.73 21.40
N LEU A 175 -6.27 -17.06 20.10
CA LEU A 175 -5.14 -16.98 19.16
C LEU A 175 -4.59 -15.55 19.07
N LEU A 176 -5.45 -14.54 18.89
CA LEU A 176 -5.07 -13.13 18.86
C LEU A 176 -4.35 -12.71 20.14
N SER A 177 -4.92 -13.04 21.31
CA SER A 177 -4.29 -12.74 22.59
C SER A 177 -2.94 -13.44 22.77
N GLU A 178 -2.80 -14.68 22.31
CA GLU A 178 -1.55 -15.45 22.45
C GLU A 178 -0.47 -14.90 21.52
N THR A 179 -0.81 -14.60 20.27
CA THR A 179 0.10 -14.00 19.31
C THR A 179 0.63 -12.66 19.82
N TYR A 180 -0.23 -11.79 20.37
CA TYR A 180 0.21 -10.53 20.97
C TYR A 180 1.18 -10.78 22.14
N ARG A 181 0.84 -11.67 23.07
CA ARG A 181 1.70 -12.00 24.23
C ARG A 181 3.06 -12.51 23.80
N GLN A 182 3.10 -13.37 22.78
CA GLN A 182 4.33 -13.95 22.27
C GLN A 182 5.20 -12.91 21.55
N LEU A 183 4.59 -11.88 20.96
CA LEU A 183 5.29 -10.73 20.38
C LEU A 183 5.77 -9.73 21.44
N ASP A 184 5.02 -9.54 22.54
CA ASP A 184 5.38 -8.64 23.64
C ASP A 184 6.47 -9.21 24.57
N ASP A 185 6.59 -10.52 24.68
CA ASP A 185 7.67 -11.19 25.41
C ASP A 185 8.37 -12.25 24.54
N TYR A 186 9.05 -11.78 23.50
CA TYR A 186 9.90 -12.62 22.66
C TYR A 186 11.35 -12.56 23.13
N ASN A 187 11.83 -13.65 23.74
CA ASN A 187 13.19 -13.74 24.30
C ASN A 187 13.50 -12.61 25.31
N GLY A 188 12.51 -12.14 26.07
CA GLY A 188 12.65 -11.08 27.06
C GLY A 188 12.55 -9.66 26.51
N ASN A 189 12.12 -9.48 25.25
CA ASN A 189 11.90 -8.16 24.64
C ASN A 189 10.52 -8.10 23.97
N SER A 190 9.92 -6.91 23.97
CA SER A 190 8.70 -6.63 23.21
C SER A 190 9.04 -6.23 21.79
N LEU A 191 8.73 -7.11 20.83
CA LEU A 191 8.87 -6.81 19.40
C LEU A 191 7.90 -5.70 18.97
N LEU A 192 6.71 -5.67 19.59
CA LEU A 192 5.69 -4.64 19.38
C LEU A 192 6.26 -3.24 19.65
N ASP A 193 6.75 -3.02 20.86
CA ASP A 193 7.30 -1.72 21.27
C ASP A 193 8.64 -1.40 20.60
N GLN A 194 9.52 -2.39 20.48
CA GLN A 194 10.88 -2.19 19.98
C GLN A 194 10.90 -1.82 18.50
N HIS A 195 10.02 -2.44 17.71
CA HIS A 195 10.02 -2.29 16.25
C HIS A 195 8.81 -1.52 15.73
N GLY A 196 7.86 -1.15 16.59
CA GLY A 196 6.61 -0.50 16.20
C GLY A 196 5.76 -1.44 15.35
N ILE A 197 5.63 -2.70 15.78
CA ILE A 197 4.81 -3.68 15.07
C ILE A 197 3.34 -3.47 15.44
N GLU A 198 2.51 -3.32 14.41
CA GLU A 198 1.06 -3.20 14.51
C GLU A 198 0.36 -4.48 14.05
N LEU A 199 -0.78 -4.80 14.66
CA LEU A 199 -1.54 -6.01 14.39
C LEU A 199 -2.92 -5.72 13.79
N VAL A 200 -3.24 -6.44 12.70
CA VAL A 200 -4.56 -6.51 12.09
C VAL A 200 -5.21 -7.83 12.48
N THR A 201 -6.49 -7.82 12.87
CA THR A 201 -7.16 -9.04 13.37
C THR A 201 -7.20 -10.20 12.40
N GLY A 202 -6.88 -10.05 11.12
CA GLY A 202 -7.29 -10.99 10.09
C GLY A 202 -8.59 -10.54 9.44
N GLY A 203 -8.64 -10.58 8.11
CA GLY A 203 -9.78 -10.14 7.32
C GLY A 203 -11.02 -10.99 7.55
N LEU A 204 -12.08 -10.39 8.11
CA LEU A 204 -13.39 -11.05 8.23
C LEU A 204 -14.09 -11.11 6.87
N LEU A 205 -14.52 -12.29 6.45
CA LEU A 205 -15.20 -12.49 5.17
C LEU A 205 -16.64 -11.94 5.21
N ALA A 206 -16.85 -10.83 4.51
CA ALA A 206 -18.16 -10.31 4.17
C ALA A 206 -18.57 -10.68 2.74
N HIS A 207 -19.80 -11.15 2.57
CA HIS A 207 -20.30 -11.51 1.25
C HIS A 207 -21.83 -11.49 1.15
N ASP A 208 -22.33 -11.54 -0.07
CA ASP A 208 -23.73 -11.85 -0.41
C ASP A 208 -23.91 -13.12 -1.26
N ILE A 209 -22.86 -13.95 -1.31
CA ILE A 209 -22.87 -15.24 -2.02
C ILE A 209 -24.12 -16.05 -1.62
N GLY A 210 -24.84 -16.54 -2.63
CA GLY A 210 -26.08 -17.31 -2.43
C GLY A 210 -27.27 -16.49 -1.90
N GLY A 211 -27.23 -15.16 -1.98
CA GLY A 211 -28.25 -14.26 -1.44
C GLY A 211 -28.17 -14.07 0.08
N SER A 212 -27.01 -14.36 0.67
CA SER A 212 -26.73 -14.10 2.07
C SER A 212 -26.48 -12.61 2.33
N PHE A 213 -26.47 -12.20 3.60
CA PHE A 213 -25.95 -10.91 4.03
C PHE A 213 -25.09 -11.19 5.25
N THR A 214 -23.79 -11.39 5.03
CA THR A 214 -22.81 -11.58 6.10
C THR A 214 -21.76 -10.50 6.04
N THR A 215 -21.57 -9.81 7.15
CA THR A 215 -20.65 -8.68 7.30
C THR A 215 -19.44 -9.04 8.15
N GLY A 216 -19.39 -10.28 8.68
CA GLY A 216 -18.47 -10.69 9.75
C GLY A 216 -18.91 -10.26 11.15
N ARG A 217 -19.89 -9.34 11.29
CA ARG A 217 -20.28 -8.74 12.58
C ARG A 217 -20.67 -9.77 13.65
N LEU A 218 -21.50 -10.75 13.30
CA LEU A 218 -21.96 -11.76 14.27
C LEU A 218 -20.83 -12.68 14.71
N TYR A 219 -19.90 -12.99 13.81
CA TYR A 219 -18.70 -13.75 14.16
C TYR A 219 -17.84 -12.95 15.13
N MET A 220 -17.56 -11.68 14.81
CA MET A 220 -16.73 -10.80 15.64
C MET A 220 -17.34 -10.52 17.02
N GLN A 221 -18.68 -10.47 17.14
CA GLN A 221 -19.35 -10.43 18.45
C GLN A 221 -18.98 -11.64 19.33
N GLY A 222 -18.81 -12.81 18.73
CA GLY A 222 -18.29 -13.99 19.42
C GLY A 222 -16.87 -13.79 19.94
N VAL A 223 -16.01 -13.16 19.14
CA VAL A 223 -14.61 -12.82 19.49
C VAL A 223 -14.59 -11.86 20.67
N TYR A 224 -15.31 -10.73 20.58
CA TYR A 224 -15.41 -9.73 21.65
C TYR A 224 -15.95 -10.29 22.96
N SER A 225 -16.89 -11.23 22.90
CA SER A 225 -17.53 -11.79 24.09
C SER A 225 -16.62 -12.73 24.90
N HIS A 226 -15.43 -13.06 24.40
CA HIS A 226 -14.57 -14.05 25.02
C HIS A 226 -13.94 -13.55 26.34
N GLY A 227 -13.79 -14.46 27.31
CA GLY A 227 -13.28 -14.12 28.64
C GLY A 227 -11.80 -13.76 28.68
N VAL A 228 -11.02 -14.09 27.64
CA VAL A 228 -9.57 -13.82 27.55
C VAL A 228 -9.25 -12.33 27.62
N TRP A 229 -10.16 -11.46 27.15
CA TRP A 229 -9.97 -10.01 27.19
C TRP A 229 -9.93 -9.45 28.61
N ASN A 230 -10.48 -10.17 29.60
CA ASN A 230 -10.36 -9.76 30.99
C ASN A 230 -8.94 -9.91 31.52
N SER A 231 -8.24 -10.99 31.19
CA SER A 231 -6.82 -11.14 31.55
C SER A 231 -5.93 -10.27 30.67
N PHE A 232 -6.23 -10.18 29.37
CA PHE A 232 -5.49 -9.30 28.45
C PHE A 232 -5.44 -7.84 28.94
N ARG A 233 -6.59 -7.26 29.29
CA ARG A 233 -6.65 -5.91 29.89
C ARG A 233 -5.81 -5.74 31.14
N ASN A 234 -5.79 -6.75 32.01
CA ASN A 234 -5.01 -6.67 33.25
C ASN A 234 -3.50 -6.68 32.98
N ASP A 235 -3.08 -7.31 31.89
CA ASP A 235 -1.66 -7.47 31.56
C ASP A 235 -1.12 -6.29 30.74
N PHE A 236 -1.95 -5.70 29.85
CA PHE A 236 -1.48 -4.72 28.85
C PHE A 236 -2.14 -3.34 28.92
N ASP A 237 -3.15 -3.12 29.77
CA ASP A 237 -3.93 -1.86 29.80
C ASP A 237 -4.56 -1.50 28.43
N GLN A 238 -4.88 -2.53 27.64
CA GLN A 238 -5.54 -2.44 26.34
C GLN A 238 -6.75 -3.37 26.30
N ASP A 239 -7.83 -2.95 25.63
CA ASP A 239 -9.07 -3.74 25.55
C ASP A 239 -8.90 -5.02 24.72
N TYR A 240 -8.16 -4.93 23.61
CA TYR A 240 -8.01 -5.96 22.60
C TYR A 240 -6.59 -6.02 22.05
N ALA A 241 -6.24 -7.15 21.44
CA ALA A 241 -4.88 -7.49 21.00
C ALA A 241 -4.56 -7.05 19.57
N TRP A 242 -5.15 -5.96 19.10
CA TRP A 242 -4.97 -5.46 17.73
C TRP A 242 -5.08 -3.95 17.65
N ASP A 243 -4.43 -3.41 16.63
CA ASP A 243 -4.45 -1.99 16.29
C ASP A 243 -5.47 -1.70 15.19
N TYR A 244 -5.80 -2.71 14.37
CA TYR A 244 -6.75 -2.62 13.27
C TYR A 244 -7.67 -3.84 13.19
N LEU A 245 -8.91 -3.61 12.79
CA LEU A 245 -9.83 -4.68 12.41
C LEU A 245 -9.64 -5.00 10.92
N GLY A 246 -9.33 -6.25 10.61
CA GLY A 246 -9.26 -6.73 9.22
C GLY A 246 -10.65 -7.02 8.66
N TRP A 247 -10.92 -6.59 7.43
CA TRP A 247 -12.19 -6.85 6.74
C TRP A 247 -11.97 -7.22 5.28
N HIS A 248 -12.61 -8.28 4.81
CA HIS A 248 -12.57 -8.73 3.42
C HIS A 248 -13.98 -8.70 2.85
N PHE A 249 -14.17 -8.26 1.60
CA PHE A 249 -15.50 -8.33 1.01
C PHE A 249 -15.57 -8.81 -0.43
N TYR A 250 -16.56 -9.68 -0.67
CA TYR A 250 -16.96 -10.20 -1.98
C TYR A 250 -18.47 -10.04 -2.14
N ILE A 251 -18.87 -8.86 -2.62
CA ILE A 251 -20.27 -8.40 -2.65
C ILE A 251 -20.68 -8.10 -4.09
N SER A 252 -21.94 -8.38 -4.44
CA SER A 252 -22.49 -8.18 -5.79
C SER A 252 -21.73 -8.97 -6.89
N PRO A 253 -21.41 -10.26 -6.70
CA PRO A 253 -20.61 -11.04 -7.65
C PRO A 253 -21.25 -11.06 -9.04
N GLY A 254 -20.45 -10.74 -10.06
CA GLY A 254 -20.90 -10.71 -11.46
C GLY A 254 -21.89 -9.59 -11.81
N SER A 255 -22.00 -8.55 -10.96
CA SER A 255 -22.91 -7.41 -11.17
C SER A 255 -22.30 -6.11 -10.67
N THR A 256 -22.90 -4.98 -11.06
CA THR A 256 -22.43 -3.66 -10.62
C THR A 256 -22.74 -3.43 -9.14
N LEU A 257 -21.72 -3.01 -8.38
CA LEU A 257 -21.79 -2.62 -6.99
C LEU A 257 -22.53 -1.28 -6.87
N SER A 258 -23.41 -1.15 -5.88
CA SER A 258 -23.99 0.13 -5.51
C SER A 258 -23.25 0.74 -4.32
N PRO A 259 -22.92 2.05 -4.33
CA PRO A 259 -22.26 2.70 -3.19
C PRO A 259 -23.03 2.51 -1.87
N GLY A 260 -24.35 2.70 -1.91
CA GLY A 260 -25.21 2.54 -0.72
C GLY A 260 -25.28 1.09 -0.22
N TYR A 261 -25.04 0.11 -1.09
CA TYR A 261 -25.01 -1.29 -0.69
C TYR A 261 -23.73 -1.63 0.07
N LEU A 262 -22.55 -1.22 -0.44
CA LEU A 262 -21.29 -1.34 0.29
C LEU A 262 -21.33 -0.57 1.62
N GLN A 263 -21.87 0.65 1.64
CA GLN A 263 -22.03 1.42 2.87
C GLN A 263 -22.90 0.69 3.91
N THR A 264 -23.89 -0.09 3.48
CA THR A 264 -24.73 -0.88 4.41
C THR A 264 -23.92 -1.96 5.11
N TYR A 265 -22.99 -2.61 4.42
CA TYR A 265 -22.07 -3.59 5.00
C TYR A 265 -21.10 -2.92 5.98
N LEU A 266 -20.47 -1.82 5.57
CA LEU A 266 -19.55 -1.05 6.41
C LEU A 266 -20.22 -0.54 7.70
N ASN A 267 -21.43 0.01 7.59
CA ASN A 267 -22.20 0.48 8.74
C ASN A 267 -22.48 -0.64 9.74
N ASP A 268 -22.77 -1.85 9.27
CA ASP A 268 -23.12 -2.98 10.14
C ASP A 268 -21.90 -3.50 10.92
N ILE A 269 -20.75 -3.69 10.25
CA ILE A 269 -19.52 -4.12 10.93
C ILE A 269 -19.02 -3.05 11.89
N ARG A 270 -19.00 -1.77 11.48
CA ARG A 270 -18.58 -0.63 12.32
C ARG A 270 -19.50 -0.45 13.53
N ALA A 271 -20.81 -0.62 13.37
CA ALA A 271 -21.75 -0.58 14.49
C ALA A 271 -21.49 -1.71 15.50
N GLY A 272 -21.12 -2.91 15.03
CA GLY A 272 -20.72 -4.02 15.90
C GLY A 272 -19.44 -3.74 16.69
N GLN A 273 -18.43 -3.18 16.00
CA GLN A 273 -17.14 -2.77 16.59
C GLN A 273 -17.35 -1.76 17.72
N LEU A 274 -18.06 -0.66 17.43
CA LEU A 274 -18.34 0.41 18.39
C LEU A 274 -19.21 -0.06 19.57
N ALA A 275 -20.14 -0.99 19.33
CA ALA A 275 -20.95 -1.58 20.40
C ALA A 275 -20.12 -2.44 21.37
N ALA A 276 -18.98 -2.98 20.92
CA ALA A 276 -18.03 -3.70 21.75
C ALA A 276 -16.98 -2.78 22.41
N GLY A 277 -17.07 -1.46 22.21
CA GLY A 277 -16.08 -0.50 22.70
C GLY A 277 -14.79 -0.48 21.89
N ASP A 278 -14.75 -1.17 20.75
CA ASP A 278 -13.62 -1.13 19.83
C ASP A 278 -13.86 0.01 18.81
N ALA A 279 -12.88 0.91 18.70
CA ALA A 279 -12.92 2.04 17.78
C ALA A 279 -11.73 2.03 16.80
N THR A 280 -10.94 0.95 16.79
CA THR A 280 -9.77 0.80 15.90
C THR A 280 -10.15 1.02 14.44
N PRO A 281 -9.24 1.54 13.61
CA PRO A 281 -9.50 1.65 12.17
C PRO A 281 -9.66 0.25 11.53
N ILE A 282 -10.27 0.22 10.35
CA ILE A 282 -10.49 -0.98 9.56
C ILE A 282 -9.49 -1.00 8.41
N VAL A 283 -8.80 -2.12 8.22
CA VAL A 283 -8.02 -2.39 7.01
C VAL A 283 -8.84 -3.33 6.13
N VAL A 284 -9.13 -2.92 4.90
CA VAL A 284 -9.78 -3.79 3.91
C VAL A 284 -8.72 -4.67 3.27
N THR A 285 -8.40 -5.78 3.93
CA THR A 285 -7.25 -6.62 3.59
C THR A 285 -7.43 -7.46 2.30
N GLU A 286 -8.64 -7.48 1.73
CA GLU A 286 -8.94 -8.15 0.46
C GLU A 286 -10.33 -7.76 -0.08
N PHE A 287 -10.41 -7.42 -1.37
CA PHE A 287 -11.68 -7.30 -2.10
C PHE A 287 -11.45 -7.42 -3.61
N GLY A 288 -12.47 -7.84 -4.36
CA GLY A 288 -12.35 -7.93 -5.81
C GLY A 288 -13.58 -8.53 -6.49
N TRP A 289 -13.54 -8.60 -7.82
CA TRP A 289 -14.62 -9.18 -8.63
C TRP A 289 -14.07 -10.15 -9.67
N ASN A 290 -14.58 -11.38 -9.63
CA ASN A 290 -14.27 -12.40 -10.62
C ASN A 290 -14.91 -12.07 -11.96
N THR A 291 -14.12 -12.03 -13.02
CA THR A 291 -14.58 -11.64 -14.36
C THR A 291 -14.75 -12.83 -15.32
N ILE A 292 -14.79 -14.07 -14.83
CA ILE A 292 -14.92 -15.26 -15.69
C ILE A 292 -16.10 -15.11 -16.65
N GLY A 293 -15.81 -15.22 -17.95
CA GLY A 293 -16.82 -15.19 -19.00
C GLY A 293 -17.43 -13.82 -19.26
N THR A 294 -16.77 -12.74 -18.82
CA THR A 294 -17.18 -11.34 -19.04
C THR A 294 -16.06 -10.54 -19.70
N ASP A 295 -16.32 -9.27 -20.04
CA ASP A 295 -15.31 -8.31 -20.53
C ASP A 295 -14.54 -7.60 -19.38
N GLY A 296 -14.98 -7.76 -18.13
CA GLY A 296 -14.35 -7.15 -16.96
C GLY A 296 -14.72 -5.69 -16.69
N GLU A 297 -15.54 -5.05 -17.52
CA GLU A 297 -15.91 -3.62 -17.38
C GLU A 297 -16.66 -3.34 -16.07
N PHE A 298 -17.50 -4.28 -15.63
CA PHE A 298 -18.21 -4.14 -14.37
C PHE A 298 -17.25 -4.19 -13.17
N ALA A 299 -16.13 -4.93 -13.26
CA ALA A 299 -15.14 -4.98 -12.19
C ALA A 299 -14.39 -3.65 -12.06
N ALA A 300 -14.08 -2.99 -13.19
CA ALA A 300 -13.51 -1.64 -13.20
C ALA A 300 -14.48 -0.61 -12.58
N THR A 301 -15.76 -0.67 -12.96
CA THR A 301 -16.81 0.19 -12.36
C THR A 301 -16.94 -0.06 -10.85
N ASN A 302 -16.87 -1.32 -10.43
CA ASN A 302 -16.97 -1.69 -9.02
C ASN A 302 -15.76 -1.27 -8.21
N LEU A 303 -14.56 -1.31 -8.79
CA LEU A 303 -13.33 -0.84 -8.17
C LEU A 303 -13.42 0.65 -7.86
N ALA A 304 -13.73 1.50 -8.86
CA ALA A 304 -13.92 2.93 -8.65
C ALA A 304 -15.00 3.22 -7.59
N THR A 305 -16.15 2.53 -7.70
CA THR A 305 -17.24 2.66 -6.73
C THR A 305 -16.82 2.27 -5.31
N ALA A 306 -15.98 1.24 -5.17
CA ALA A 306 -15.51 0.80 -3.87
C ALA A 306 -14.52 1.79 -3.26
N TYR A 307 -13.55 2.27 -4.04
CA TYR A 307 -12.59 3.28 -3.58
C TYR A 307 -13.30 4.57 -3.13
N ASP A 308 -14.20 5.13 -3.92
CA ASP A 308 -14.99 6.32 -3.54
C ASP A 308 -15.71 6.14 -2.18
N VAL A 309 -16.26 4.95 -1.92
CA VAL A 309 -16.94 4.65 -0.66
C VAL A 309 -15.95 4.47 0.47
N LEU A 310 -14.85 3.75 0.24
CA LEU A 310 -13.87 3.42 1.27
C LEU A 310 -13.11 4.68 1.73
N GLU A 311 -12.66 5.52 0.81
CA GLU A 311 -12.01 6.81 1.10
C GLU A 311 -12.93 7.78 1.86
N ALA A 312 -14.24 7.76 1.56
CA ALA A 312 -15.21 8.62 2.22
C ALA A 312 -15.46 8.26 3.71
N ASN A 313 -14.94 7.13 4.19
CA ASN A 313 -15.08 6.68 5.57
C ASN A 313 -13.72 6.80 6.29
N ASP A 314 -13.58 7.81 7.16
CA ASP A 314 -12.35 8.15 7.89
C ASP A 314 -11.79 7.06 8.84
N TYR A 315 -12.58 6.01 9.09
CA TYR A 315 -12.19 4.84 9.86
C TYR A 315 -11.65 3.69 9.00
N ILE A 316 -11.60 3.84 7.67
CA ILE A 316 -10.87 2.94 6.77
C ILE A 316 -9.44 3.43 6.67
N ASP A 317 -8.48 2.56 6.97
CA ASP A 317 -7.06 2.92 7.00
C ASP A 317 -6.37 2.63 5.66
N SER A 318 -6.61 1.44 5.11
CA SER A 318 -6.09 1.04 3.80
C SER A 318 -6.88 -0.12 3.21
N THR A 319 -6.64 -0.43 1.94
CA THR A 319 -7.36 -1.40 1.13
C THR A 319 -6.39 -2.26 0.31
N TYR A 320 -6.77 -3.48 -0.06
CA TYR A 320 -5.94 -4.37 -0.87
C TYR A 320 -6.76 -5.10 -1.93
N TRP A 321 -6.54 -4.75 -3.21
CA TRP A 321 -7.21 -5.41 -4.33
C TRP A 321 -6.76 -6.87 -4.49
N TYR A 322 -7.70 -7.78 -4.68
CA TYR A 322 -7.46 -9.17 -5.08
C TYR A 322 -7.77 -9.37 -6.56
N GLN A 323 -6.78 -9.56 -7.42
CA GLN A 323 -5.33 -9.66 -7.17
C GLN A 323 -4.51 -9.23 -8.40
N TRP A 324 -3.18 -9.43 -8.40
CA TRP A 324 -2.32 -9.02 -9.53
C TRP A 324 -2.63 -9.75 -10.86
N THR A 325 -2.60 -11.09 -10.88
CA THR A 325 -2.88 -11.91 -12.08
C THR A 325 -4.06 -12.83 -11.84
N ASP A 326 -4.82 -13.16 -12.89
CA ASP A 326 -5.80 -14.24 -12.82
C ASP A 326 -5.16 -15.56 -12.34
N GLU A 327 -5.97 -16.43 -11.77
CA GLU A 327 -5.54 -17.71 -11.25
C GLU A 327 -6.43 -18.85 -11.78
N PRO A 328 -5.98 -20.11 -11.72
CA PRO A 328 -6.78 -21.23 -12.21
C PRO A 328 -8.17 -21.37 -11.56
N ALA A 329 -8.34 -20.84 -10.35
CA ALA A 329 -9.61 -20.85 -9.62
C ALA A 329 -10.55 -19.71 -10.03
N GLY A 330 -10.04 -18.66 -10.70
CA GLY A 330 -10.87 -17.53 -11.13
C GLY A 330 -10.12 -16.37 -11.76
N ASP A 331 -10.86 -15.58 -12.54
CA ASP A 331 -10.34 -14.41 -13.25
C ASP A 331 -10.45 -13.16 -12.35
N TRP A 332 -9.64 -13.12 -11.29
CA TRP A 332 -9.61 -12.05 -10.29
C TRP A 332 -8.54 -10.98 -10.54
N GLY A 333 -7.64 -11.21 -11.49
CA GLY A 333 -6.48 -10.36 -11.74
C GLY A 333 -6.83 -8.97 -12.25
N LEU A 334 -5.91 -8.02 -12.03
CA LEU A 334 -5.77 -6.83 -12.89
C LEU A 334 -5.17 -7.21 -14.25
N LEU A 335 -4.41 -8.30 -14.30
CA LEU A 335 -3.87 -8.89 -15.53
C LEU A 335 -4.42 -10.29 -15.76
N ASN A 336 -4.35 -10.75 -17.00
CA ASN A 336 -4.67 -12.13 -17.36
C ASN A 336 -3.75 -13.16 -16.63
N ILE A 337 -4.07 -14.46 -16.75
CA ILE A 337 -3.32 -15.54 -16.07
C ILE A 337 -1.85 -15.64 -16.48
N HIS A 338 -1.48 -15.03 -17.61
CA HIS A 338 -0.10 -15.00 -18.11
C HIS A 338 0.65 -13.73 -17.68
N GLY A 339 -0.03 -12.75 -17.09
CA GLY A 339 0.54 -11.45 -16.74
C GLY A 339 0.95 -10.63 -17.96
N THR A 340 0.35 -10.85 -19.13
CA THR A 340 0.76 -10.19 -20.39
C THR A 340 -0.23 -9.17 -20.92
N GLU A 341 -1.47 -9.20 -20.44
CA GLU A 341 -2.54 -8.31 -20.88
C GLU A 341 -3.24 -7.74 -19.64
N THR A 342 -3.43 -6.43 -19.62
CA THR A 342 -4.21 -5.74 -18.60
C THR A 342 -5.70 -5.93 -18.84
N LYS A 343 -6.47 -5.96 -17.76
CA LYS A 343 -7.94 -5.98 -17.75
C LYS A 343 -8.46 -4.57 -17.41
N PRO A 344 -9.73 -4.22 -17.71
CA PRO A 344 -10.23 -2.86 -17.51
C PRO A 344 -10.03 -2.29 -16.09
N ALA A 345 -10.06 -3.14 -15.05
CA ALA A 345 -9.82 -2.70 -13.68
C ALA A 345 -8.37 -2.22 -13.42
N TYR A 346 -7.40 -2.57 -14.28
CA TYR A 346 -6.02 -2.11 -14.17
C TYR A 346 -5.94 -0.59 -14.30
N ASP A 347 -6.60 -0.02 -15.32
CA ASP A 347 -6.54 1.42 -15.59
C ASP A 347 -7.15 2.22 -14.42
N VAL A 348 -8.27 1.75 -13.86
CA VAL A 348 -8.89 2.33 -12.66
C VAL A 348 -7.97 2.18 -11.44
N PHE A 349 -7.33 1.03 -11.27
CA PHE A 349 -6.38 0.83 -10.18
C PHE A 349 -5.23 1.85 -10.26
N VAL A 350 -4.67 2.05 -11.45
CA VAL A 350 -3.62 3.05 -11.71
C VAL A 350 -4.12 4.47 -11.45
N GLU A 351 -5.33 4.82 -11.92
CA GLU A 351 -5.93 6.15 -11.74
C GLU A 351 -6.06 6.56 -10.27
N TYR A 352 -6.41 5.62 -9.38
CA TYR A 352 -6.53 5.90 -7.94
C TYR A 352 -5.20 5.84 -7.18
N ASN A 353 -4.20 5.12 -7.71
CA ASN A 353 -2.90 4.95 -7.05
C ASN A 353 -1.87 5.99 -7.46
N LEU A 354 -2.00 6.56 -8.65
CA LEU A 354 -1.24 7.72 -9.04
C LEU A 354 -2.02 8.94 -8.55
N GLU A 355 -1.54 9.57 -7.48
CA GLU A 355 -1.90 10.96 -7.19
C GLU A 355 -1.83 11.74 -8.51
N PRO A 356 -2.84 12.55 -8.87
CA PRO A 356 -2.76 13.39 -10.06
C PRO A 356 -1.46 14.18 -9.92
N LEU A 357 -0.48 13.88 -10.78
CA LEU A 357 0.80 14.56 -10.73
C LEU A 357 0.50 16.04 -10.90
N GLU A 358 0.77 16.85 -9.87
CA GLU A 358 0.53 18.28 -9.96
C GLU A 358 1.33 18.77 -11.17
N GLY A 359 0.64 19.31 -12.18
CA GLY A 359 1.26 19.71 -13.43
C GLY A 359 1.26 18.69 -14.58
N ASP A 360 0.81 17.45 -14.37
CA ASP A 360 0.45 16.53 -15.46
C ASP A 360 -0.90 16.98 -16.02
N TYR A 361 -0.86 17.68 -17.16
CA TYR A 361 -2.03 18.32 -17.74
C TYR A 361 -2.65 17.51 -18.86
N ASN A 362 -1.97 16.47 -19.35
CA ASN A 362 -2.48 15.58 -20.36
C ASN A 362 -3.01 14.24 -19.78
N GLY A 363 -2.74 13.96 -18.49
CA GLY A 363 -3.17 12.79 -17.75
C GLY A 363 -2.44 11.50 -18.15
N ASP A 364 -1.24 11.59 -18.70
CA ASP A 364 -0.44 10.44 -19.14
C ASP A 364 0.53 9.92 -18.06
N GLY A 365 0.54 10.55 -16.89
CA GLY A 365 1.35 10.18 -15.74
C GLY A 365 2.81 10.61 -15.82
N LEU A 366 3.19 11.43 -16.82
CA LEU A 366 4.53 11.99 -16.96
C LEU A 366 4.48 13.51 -16.81
N LEU A 367 5.58 14.09 -16.30
CA LEU A 367 5.80 15.54 -16.34
C LEU A 367 6.81 15.82 -17.46
N ASP A 368 6.31 16.19 -18.64
CA ASP A 368 7.15 16.41 -19.80
C ASP A 368 6.86 17.70 -20.56
N ALA A 369 7.52 17.88 -21.73
CA ALA A 369 7.38 19.10 -22.52
C ALA A 369 5.95 19.32 -23.03
N SER A 370 5.13 18.28 -23.12
CA SER A 370 3.73 18.34 -23.54
C SER A 370 2.89 19.06 -22.50
N ASP A 371 3.14 18.84 -21.21
CA ASP A 371 2.45 19.54 -20.12
C ASP A 371 2.80 21.02 -20.11
N ILE A 372 4.08 21.33 -20.32
CA ILE A 372 4.54 22.71 -20.48
C ILE A 372 3.80 23.40 -21.63
N ASP A 373 3.70 22.73 -22.79
CA ASP A 373 3.01 23.27 -23.95
C ASP A 373 1.50 23.47 -23.68
N ILE A 374 0.87 22.58 -22.90
CA ILE A 374 -0.53 22.73 -22.47
C ILE A 374 -0.67 23.94 -21.53
N LEU A 375 0.19 24.06 -20.52
CA LEU A 375 0.19 25.21 -19.60
C LEU A 375 0.33 26.54 -20.36
N ILE A 376 1.26 26.60 -21.32
CA ILE A 376 1.47 27.77 -22.19
C ILE A 376 0.21 28.08 -22.99
N SER A 377 -0.49 27.06 -23.50
CA SER A 377 -1.73 27.24 -24.26
C SER A 377 -2.88 27.87 -23.45
N HIS A 378 -2.82 27.78 -22.12
CA HIS A 378 -3.77 28.36 -21.17
C HIS A 378 -3.32 29.69 -20.53
N PHE A 379 -2.26 30.32 -21.04
CA PHE A 379 -1.85 31.64 -20.59
C PHE A 379 -3.00 32.66 -20.70
N GLY A 380 -3.26 33.36 -19.59
CA GLY A 380 -4.36 34.30 -19.41
C GLY A 380 -5.64 33.69 -18.84
N GLU A 381 -5.70 32.37 -18.62
CA GLU A 381 -6.87 31.70 -18.05
C GLU A 381 -6.71 31.46 -16.54
N PRO A 382 -7.47 32.14 -15.65
CA PRO A 382 -7.26 32.06 -14.20
C PRO A 382 -7.41 30.68 -13.55
N ALA A 383 -7.96 29.70 -14.27
CA ALA A 383 -8.09 28.33 -13.77
C ALA A 383 -6.75 27.57 -13.70
N TRP A 384 -5.70 28.12 -14.33
CA TRP A 384 -4.38 27.51 -14.48
C TRP A 384 -3.27 28.25 -13.69
N ASP A 385 -3.67 29.10 -12.74
CA ASP A 385 -2.76 29.97 -11.97
C ASP A 385 -2.10 29.18 -10.83
N LEU A 386 -0.93 28.61 -11.12
CA LEU A 386 -0.11 27.83 -10.18
C LEU A 386 0.48 28.69 -9.06
N THR A 387 0.76 29.96 -9.36
CA THR A 387 1.41 30.86 -8.39
C THR A 387 0.42 31.59 -7.48
N GLY A 388 -0.89 31.43 -7.71
CA GLY A 388 -1.97 32.04 -6.94
C GLY A 388 -2.00 33.57 -7.03
N ASN A 389 -1.44 34.14 -8.10
CA ASN A 389 -1.31 35.59 -8.29
C ASN A 389 -2.52 36.23 -9.00
N GLY A 390 -3.46 35.40 -9.47
CA GLY A 390 -4.66 35.75 -10.22
C GLY A 390 -4.50 35.73 -11.74
N LEU A 391 -3.34 35.32 -12.28
CA LEU A 391 -3.02 35.30 -13.71
C LEU A 391 -2.13 34.11 -14.06
N THR A 392 -2.58 33.25 -14.98
CA THR A 392 -1.71 32.25 -15.62
C THR A 392 -0.80 32.92 -16.64
N ASN A 393 0.50 32.90 -16.39
CA ASN A 393 1.49 33.54 -17.23
C ASN A 393 2.86 32.85 -17.07
N ARG A 394 3.91 33.54 -17.52
CA ARG A 394 5.28 33.06 -17.43
C ARG A 394 5.74 32.70 -16.01
N LEU A 395 5.21 33.35 -14.97
CA LEU A 395 5.53 32.97 -13.59
C LEU A 395 5.04 31.57 -13.23
N ASP A 396 3.92 31.14 -13.83
CA ASP A 396 3.37 29.79 -13.64
C ASP A 396 4.18 28.76 -14.43
N LEU A 397 4.65 29.11 -15.63
CA LEU A 397 5.64 28.31 -16.37
C LEU A 397 6.94 28.13 -15.58
N GLU A 398 7.52 29.23 -15.07
CA GLU A 398 8.71 29.18 -14.21
C GLU A 398 8.44 28.35 -12.96
N PHE A 399 7.23 28.46 -12.37
CA PHE A 399 6.85 27.67 -11.21
C PHE A 399 6.79 26.17 -11.53
N TRP A 400 6.11 25.79 -12.62
CA TRP A 400 6.01 24.40 -13.07
C TRP A 400 7.39 23.80 -13.32
N VAL A 401 8.25 24.48 -14.07
CA VAL A 401 9.58 23.95 -14.41
C VAL A 401 10.51 23.87 -13.20
N GLU A 402 10.55 24.91 -12.37
CA GLU A 402 11.52 25.00 -11.27
C GLU A 402 11.05 24.33 -9.97
N ASN A 403 9.74 24.27 -9.71
CA ASN A 403 9.20 23.79 -8.42
C ASN A 403 8.46 22.46 -8.54
N ILE A 404 7.71 22.25 -9.63
CA ILE A 404 6.99 20.99 -9.86
C ILE A 404 7.97 19.95 -10.41
N LEU A 405 8.55 20.20 -11.60
CA LEU A 405 9.48 19.26 -12.22
C LEU A 405 10.87 19.28 -11.56
N GLY A 406 11.29 20.42 -11.00
CA GLY A 406 12.55 20.54 -10.27
C GLY A 406 13.79 20.66 -11.16
N THR A 407 13.66 21.21 -12.38
CA THR A 407 14.79 21.58 -13.25
C THR A 407 14.94 23.11 -13.34
N ALA A 408 15.52 23.63 -14.41
CA ALA A 408 15.66 25.06 -14.67
C ALA A 408 15.10 25.42 -16.04
N VAL A 409 14.53 26.62 -16.14
CA VAL A 409 14.09 27.16 -17.42
C VAL A 409 15.27 27.30 -18.37
N GLY A 410 15.17 26.70 -19.56
CA GLY A 410 16.28 26.55 -20.50
C GLY A 410 16.74 25.12 -20.73
N ASP A 411 16.27 24.17 -19.93
CA ASP A 411 16.43 22.72 -20.12
C ASP A 411 15.35 22.25 -21.11
N ALA A 412 15.71 22.04 -22.37
CA ALA A 412 14.78 21.71 -23.45
C ALA A 412 14.38 20.23 -23.44
N ASN A 413 15.30 19.35 -23.07
CA ASN A 413 15.05 17.90 -23.04
C ASN A 413 14.63 17.40 -21.66
N LEU A 414 14.50 18.29 -20.68
CA LEU A 414 14.07 18.03 -19.30
C LEU A 414 14.96 16.99 -18.61
N ASP A 415 16.26 16.98 -18.93
CA ASP A 415 17.22 16.02 -18.37
C ASP A 415 17.87 16.48 -17.06
N HIS A 416 17.32 17.54 -16.46
CA HIS A 416 17.78 18.22 -15.25
C HIS A 416 19.13 18.92 -15.39
N ALA A 417 19.57 19.17 -16.63
CA ALA A 417 20.73 19.99 -16.95
C ALA A 417 20.37 21.08 -17.96
N VAL A 418 21.10 22.20 -17.92
CA VAL A 418 21.04 23.22 -18.97
C VAL A 418 22.41 23.29 -19.65
N ASP A 419 22.52 22.70 -20.83
CA ASP A 419 23.80 22.50 -21.51
C ASP A 419 23.77 22.71 -23.05
N LEU A 420 24.75 22.14 -23.75
CA LEU A 420 24.89 22.28 -25.20
C LEU A 420 23.80 21.56 -25.99
N LEU A 421 23.13 20.55 -25.42
CA LEU A 421 22.01 19.85 -26.05
C LEU A 421 20.80 20.78 -26.14
N ASP A 422 20.50 21.53 -25.08
CA ASP A 422 19.41 22.52 -25.07
C ASP A 422 19.68 23.68 -26.02
N LEU A 423 20.94 24.15 -26.03
CA LEU A 423 21.36 25.18 -26.99
C LEU A 423 21.22 24.69 -28.43
N SER A 424 21.45 23.40 -28.68
CA SER A 424 21.29 22.79 -30.00
C SER A 424 19.81 22.69 -30.39
N ALA A 425 18.92 22.35 -29.46
CA ALA A 425 17.48 22.34 -29.66
C ALA A 425 16.99 23.74 -30.09
N LEU A 426 17.31 24.76 -29.30
CA LEU A 426 17.01 26.17 -29.60
C LEU A 426 17.59 26.62 -30.95
N ALA A 427 18.88 26.36 -31.19
CA ALA A 427 19.54 26.81 -32.42
C ALA A 427 18.92 26.20 -33.69
N SER A 428 18.38 24.99 -33.60
CA SER A 428 17.73 24.30 -34.73
C SER A 428 16.44 25.00 -35.18
N ARG A 429 15.82 25.80 -34.31
CA ARG A 429 14.54 26.50 -34.53
C ARG A 429 14.66 28.02 -34.45
N PHE A 430 15.87 28.57 -34.40
CA PHE A 430 16.08 30.01 -34.24
C PHE A 430 15.32 30.84 -35.29
N ASN A 431 14.57 31.83 -34.80
CA ASN A 431 13.69 32.73 -35.54
C ASN A 431 12.54 32.00 -36.29
N GLN A 432 12.06 30.88 -35.74
CA GLN A 432 10.91 30.09 -36.21
C GLN A 432 9.98 29.78 -35.03
N ASN A 433 8.77 29.32 -35.32
CA ASN A 433 7.87 28.82 -34.29
C ASN A 433 8.46 27.55 -33.64
N GLY A 434 8.25 27.40 -32.34
CA GLY A 434 8.68 26.23 -31.58
C GLY A 434 7.78 25.97 -30.38
N THR A 435 7.95 24.77 -29.83
CA THR A 435 7.46 24.34 -28.51
C THR A 435 8.58 24.40 -27.48
N TRP A 436 8.29 24.05 -26.21
CA TRP A 436 9.31 23.98 -25.16
C TRP A 436 10.54 23.16 -25.57
N ALA A 437 10.35 21.90 -25.98
CA ALA A 437 11.43 21.00 -26.39
C ALA A 437 12.20 21.45 -27.65
N GLN A 438 11.67 22.46 -28.34
CA GLN A 438 12.27 23.08 -29.51
C GLN A 438 13.02 24.38 -29.18
N GLY A 439 13.02 24.79 -27.91
CA GLY A 439 13.76 25.94 -27.39
C GLY A 439 12.95 27.22 -27.21
N ASP A 440 11.62 27.15 -27.17
CA ASP A 440 10.75 28.26 -26.75
C ASP A 440 10.62 28.25 -25.22
N PHE A 441 11.56 28.88 -24.54
CA PHE A 441 11.66 28.84 -23.07
C PHE A 441 10.86 29.92 -22.38
N ASN A 442 10.30 30.87 -23.14
CA ASN A 442 9.43 31.91 -22.61
C ASN A 442 7.94 31.70 -22.94
N GLY A 443 7.63 30.71 -23.80
CA GLY A 443 6.29 30.33 -24.20
C GLY A 443 5.61 31.36 -25.10
N ASP A 444 6.36 32.19 -25.84
CA ASP A 444 5.80 33.22 -26.73
C ASP A 444 5.50 32.70 -28.16
N GLY A 445 5.82 31.43 -28.41
CA GLY A 445 5.59 30.70 -29.65
C GLY A 445 6.68 30.91 -30.70
N ILE A 446 7.75 31.68 -30.41
CA ILE A 446 8.84 31.97 -31.36
C ILE A 446 10.20 31.83 -30.68
N VAL A 447 11.00 30.86 -31.12
CA VAL A 447 12.36 30.64 -30.63
C VAL A 447 13.29 31.77 -31.09
N ASN A 448 13.77 32.61 -30.18
CA ASN A 448 14.53 33.82 -30.52
C ASN A 448 15.62 34.20 -29.48
N LEU A 449 16.08 35.47 -29.51
CA LEU A 449 17.12 35.98 -28.61
C LEU A 449 16.67 36.01 -27.14
N ASN A 450 15.37 36.11 -26.87
CA ASN A 450 14.83 36.07 -25.51
C ASN A 450 15.02 34.68 -24.91
N ASP A 451 14.73 33.61 -25.65
CA ASP A 451 14.96 32.23 -25.21
C ASP A 451 16.44 31.94 -25.01
N LEU A 452 17.28 32.44 -25.93
CA LEU A 452 18.73 32.31 -25.77
C LEU A 452 19.21 33.01 -24.50
N SER A 453 18.60 34.16 -24.15
CA SER A 453 18.92 34.88 -22.91
C SER A 453 18.47 34.11 -21.67
N THR A 454 17.31 33.43 -21.74
CA THR A 454 16.81 32.55 -20.67
C THR A 454 17.75 31.37 -20.43
N LEU A 455 18.06 30.60 -21.48
CA LEU A 455 19.01 29.48 -21.41
C LEU A 455 20.39 29.93 -20.93
N ALA A 456 20.93 31.02 -21.49
CA ALA A 456 22.25 31.52 -21.10
C ALA A 456 22.33 31.94 -19.63
N ALA A 457 21.23 32.39 -19.02
CA ALA A 457 21.18 32.74 -17.61
C ALA A 457 21.28 31.53 -16.67
N ARG A 458 20.93 30.34 -17.17
CA ARG A 458 20.94 29.07 -16.42
C ARG A 458 21.99 28.08 -16.94
N PHE A 459 22.80 28.44 -17.94
CA PHE A 459 23.77 27.53 -18.54
C PHE A 459 24.76 26.94 -17.52
N GLY A 460 24.89 25.61 -17.55
CA GLY A 460 25.66 24.84 -16.57
C GLY A 460 24.89 24.52 -15.29
N TYR A 461 23.58 24.80 -15.22
CA TYR A 461 22.72 24.27 -14.18
C TYR A 461 22.69 22.74 -14.24
N THR A 462 22.77 22.10 -13.08
CA THR A 462 22.47 20.69 -12.87
C THR A 462 21.83 20.54 -11.50
N THR A 463 20.80 19.71 -11.37
CA THR A 463 20.27 19.39 -10.03
C THR A 463 21.31 18.56 -9.26
N PRO A 464 21.58 18.85 -7.98
CA PRO A 464 22.35 17.94 -7.15
C PRO A 464 21.52 16.68 -6.93
N VAL A 465 21.93 15.56 -7.53
CA VAL A 465 21.42 14.23 -7.19
C VAL A 465 21.66 14.02 -5.69
N PRO A 466 20.63 13.70 -4.88
CA PRO A 466 20.86 13.27 -3.51
C PRO A 466 21.78 12.04 -3.56
N GLU A 467 23.00 12.18 -3.05
CA GLU A 467 23.82 11.00 -2.78
C GLU A 467 23.02 10.12 -1.80
N PRO A 468 22.82 8.81 -2.09
CA PRO A 468 22.13 7.92 -1.15
C PRO A 468 22.94 7.88 0.15
N ALA A 469 22.48 8.60 1.18
CA ALA A 469 22.82 8.53 2.62
C ALA A 469 24.25 8.12 3.04
N ALA A 470 25.28 8.27 2.19
CA ALA A 470 26.63 7.77 2.46
C ALA A 470 27.41 8.69 3.42
N CYS A 471 26.90 9.90 3.69
CA CYS A 471 27.53 10.85 4.59
C CYS A 471 27.27 10.60 6.09
N LEU A 472 26.47 9.59 6.49
CA LEU A 472 26.34 9.22 7.90
C LEU A 472 27.42 8.27 8.43
N LEU A 473 28.28 7.69 7.57
CA LEU A 473 29.27 6.69 7.98
C LEU A 473 30.66 7.24 8.36
N LEU A 474 30.89 8.56 8.27
CA LEU A 474 32.21 9.16 8.60
C LEU A 474 32.27 9.93 9.93
N THR A 475 31.17 10.09 10.66
CA THR A 475 31.19 10.76 11.98
C THR A 475 31.29 9.80 13.17
N LEU A 476 31.08 8.49 12.99
CA LEU A 476 31.27 7.48 14.05
C LEU A 476 32.68 6.87 14.10
N ALA A 477 33.52 7.06 13.08
CA ALA A 477 34.93 6.66 13.10
C ALA A 477 35.86 7.67 13.81
N GLY A 478 35.36 8.87 14.17
CA GLY A 478 36.16 9.98 14.70
C GLY A 478 36.22 10.13 16.22
N LEU A 479 35.37 9.45 16.99
CA LEU A 479 35.30 9.61 18.46
C LEU A 479 35.81 8.44 19.31
N ALA A 480 36.28 7.35 18.70
CA ALA A 480 36.84 6.21 19.44
C ALA A 480 38.36 6.27 19.68
N THR A 481 39.03 7.41 19.49
CA THR A 481 40.44 7.59 19.91
C THR A 481 40.70 8.95 20.54
N ARG A 482 40.42 9.09 21.85
CA ARG A 482 41.27 9.83 22.79
C ARG A 482 40.84 9.68 24.26
N ARG A 483 41.62 8.82 24.93
CA ARG A 483 41.89 8.66 26.39
C ARG A 483 40.82 8.01 27.26
#